data_AF-L8PIS2-F1
#
_entry.id   AF-L8PIS2-F1
#
_cell.length_a   1.000
_cell.length_b   1.000
_cell.length_c   1.000
_cell.angle_alpha   90.00
_cell.angle_beta   90.00
_cell.angle_gamma   90.00
#
_symmetry.space_group_name_H-M   'P 1'
#
loop_
_entity.id
_entity.type
_entity.pdbx_description
1 polymer ?
#
loop_
_entity_poly.entity_id
_entity_poly.type
_entity_poly.pdbx_seq_one_letter_code
_entity_poly.pdbx_strand_id
1 'polypeptide(L)'
;MRPRPVAQEVRTMSEWSVAEPTKLAFEEPVSELHVRIIHGTVNVVGTDEGSARLEISELEGPPLAVTQQGGTLTVAYEDLPWKGFLKWLDRKGWRRSAVVSLAVPAHTRVEVGVVGAGAVVSGIHGPSVVKGVTGDTTLVALSGPVRADTVSGNLEAQAVTGDLRFNSVSGDLTILEGSGPSVKADSVSGSMIVDLDPDGPTDIRLTSVSGEIAIRLPAPADADVEANTASGTISNAFEGLRVHGQWGAHKVTGRLGAGTGRLRATTVSGSIALLRRPPTEDEPWEAEAREESAATTDTPDTTDSTDTAHTAHTADSPAPDTAAETGARNGTPETPPTDSTTDPVDSAQDDSGDNSVSGQGDGPSDSPADGTTDKKVL
;
A
#
# COMPACT_ATOMS: atom_id res chain seq x y z
N MET A 1 35.91 7.36 -49.63
CA MET A 1 35.42 6.84 -48.33
C MET A 1 33.97 7.29 -48.18
N ARG A 2 33.00 6.43 -48.47
CA ARG A 2 31.57 6.75 -48.27
C ARG A 2 31.20 6.41 -46.82
N PRO A 3 30.51 7.28 -46.08
CA PRO A 3 30.06 6.96 -44.74
C PRO A 3 29.03 5.82 -44.80
N ARG A 4 29.19 4.82 -43.92
CA ARG A 4 28.21 3.76 -43.72
C ARG A 4 26.93 4.38 -43.14
N PRO A 5 25.73 4.03 -43.65
CA PRO A 5 24.49 4.48 -43.02
C PRO A 5 24.38 3.82 -41.64
N VAL A 6 24.17 4.62 -40.61
CA VAL A 6 23.75 4.15 -39.29
C VAL A 6 22.35 3.59 -39.48
N ALA A 7 22.19 2.27 -39.36
CA ALA A 7 20.87 1.66 -39.34
C ALA A 7 20.11 2.23 -38.14
N GLN A 8 19.07 3.03 -38.39
CA GLN A 8 18.08 3.33 -37.37
C GLN A 8 17.38 2.01 -37.06
N GLU A 9 17.66 1.45 -35.90
CA GLU A 9 16.89 0.35 -35.35
C GLU A 9 15.47 0.88 -35.12
N VAL A 10 14.57 0.54 -36.03
CA VAL A 10 13.15 0.85 -35.92
C VAL A 10 12.64 0.05 -34.73
N ARG A 11 12.59 0.67 -33.54
CA ARG A 11 11.94 0.08 -32.38
C ARG A 11 10.47 -0.08 -32.73
N THR A 12 10.02 -1.31 -32.92
CA THR A 12 8.62 -1.65 -33.09
C THR A 12 7.86 -1.12 -31.88
N MET A 13 6.80 -0.36 -32.16
CA MET A 13 5.85 0.09 -31.16
C MET A 13 4.56 -0.67 -31.42
N SER A 14 4.10 -1.40 -30.41
CA SER A 14 2.80 -2.03 -30.41
C SER A 14 1.85 -1.22 -29.53
N GLU A 15 0.65 -0.99 -30.01
CA GLU A 15 -0.37 -0.21 -29.31
C GLU A 15 -1.72 -0.92 -29.42
N TRP A 16 -2.43 -0.96 -28.30
CA TRP A 16 -3.76 -1.52 -28.17
C TRP A 16 -4.65 -0.51 -27.45
N SER A 17 -5.84 -0.24 -28.00
CA SER A 17 -6.90 0.49 -27.31
C SER A 17 -7.91 -0.53 -26.79
N VAL A 18 -7.99 -0.69 -25.47
CA VAL A 18 -8.79 -1.72 -24.80
C VAL A 18 -10.06 -1.09 -24.25
N ALA A 19 -11.20 -1.41 -24.86
CA ALA A 19 -12.52 -0.88 -24.48
C ALA A 19 -13.39 -1.90 -23.71
N GLU A 20 -12.95 -3.15 -23.63
CA GLU A 20 -13.66 -4.25 -22.98
C GLU A 20 -12.67 -5.19 -22.28
N PRO A 21 -13.11 -6.03 -21.32
CA PRO A 21 -12.23 -6.96 -20.62
C PRO A 21 -11.39 -7.80 -21.59
N THR A 22 -10.08 -7.79 -21.42
CA THR A 22 -9.12 -8.30 -22.39
C THR A 22 -7.90 -8.90 -21.69
N LYS A 23 -7.34 -9.97 -22.27
CA LYS A 23 -6.04 -10.52 -21.88
C LYS A 23 -5.03 -10.31 -23.01
N LEU A 24 -3.85 -9.80 -22.68
CA LEU A 24 -2.74 -9.58 -23.61
C LEU A 24 -1.49 -10.30 -23.09
N ALA A 25 -0.74 -10.90 -24.00
CA ALA A 25 0.58 -11.47 -23.73
C ALA A 25 1.61 -10.75 -24.58
N PHE A 26 2.77 -10.45 -24.00
CA PHE A 26 3.84 -9.71 -24.67
C PHE A 26 5.03 -10.64 -24.90
N GLU A 27 5.33 -10.91 -26.16
CA GLU A 27 6.46 -11.75 -26.56
C GLU A 27 7.80 -11.01 -26.45
N GLU A 28 7.80 -9.70 -26.72
CA GLU A 28 8.97 -8.87 -26.52
C GLU A 28 9.24 -8.67 -25.00
N PRO A 29 10.51 -8.73 -24.56
CA PRO A 29 10.85 -8.54 -23.14
C PRO A 29 10.34 -7.22 -22.58
N VAL A 30 9.82 -7.26 -21.35
CA VAL A 30 9.44 -6.06 -20.59
C VAL A 30 10.45 -5.84 -19.48
N SER A 31 11.17 -4.73 -19.54
CA SER A 31 12.13 -4.30 -18.52
C SER A 31 11.61 -3.15 -17.65
N GLU A 32 10.60 -2.44 -18.14
CA GLU A 32 9.98 -1.31 -17.45
C GLU A 32 8.46 -1.35 -17.61
N LEU A 33 7.74 -1.13 -16.51
CA LEU A 33 6.29 -1.11 -16.46
C LEU A 33 5.81 0.25 -15.92
N HIS A 34 4.91 0.89 -16.66
CA HIS A 34 4.22 2.11 -16.24
C HIS A 34 2.71 1.86 -16.21
N VAL A 35 2.08 2.00 -15.05
CA VAL A 35 0.62 1.83 -14.92
C VAL A 35 0.03 3.09 -14.31
N ARG A 36 -1.03 3.63 -14.93
CA ARG A 36 -1.78 4.78 -14.40
C ARG A 36 -3.28 4.54 -14.45
N ILE A 37 -3.89 4.34 -13.30
CA ILE A 37 -5.31 4.00 -13.17
C ILE A 37 -6.02 4.97 -12.23
N ILE A 38 -7.30 5.22 -12.52
CA ILE A 38 -8.20 6.07 -11.75
C ILE A 38 -9.39 5.18 -11.38
N HIS A 39 -9.60 4.98 -10.08
CA HIS A 39 -10.53 4.02 -9.48
C HIS A 39 -10.34 2.55 -9.90
N GLY A 40 -10.80 1.63 -9.05
CA GLY A 40 -10.62 0.20 -9.22
C GLY A 40 -9.35 -0.32 -8.54
N THR A 41 -8.59 -1.16 -9.23
CA THR A 41 -7.44 -1.87 -8.62
C THR A 41 -6.34 -2.14 -9.64
N VAL A 42 -5.10 -2.01 -9.19
CA VAL A 42 -3.91 -2.41 -9.94
C VAL A 42 -3.19 -3.51 -9.15
N ASN A 43 -3.02 -4.67 -9.76
CA ASN A 43 -2.23 -5.78 -9.23
C ASN A 43 -1.01 -5.98 -10.12
N VAL A 44 0.19 -5.94 -9.56
CA VAL A 44 1.44 -6.24 -10.26
C VAL A 44 2.15 -7.35 -9.51
N VAL A 45 2.47 -8.43 -10.22
CA VAL A 45 3.18 -9.58 -9.68
C VAL A 45 4.44 -9.83 -10.50
N GLY A 46 5.58 -9.85 -9.82
CA GLY A 46 6.84 -10.32 -10.39
C GLY A 46 6.84 -11.84 -10.50
N THR A 47 7.30 -12.35 -11.64
CA THR A 47 7.40 -13.78 -11.91
C THR A 47 8.79 -14.13 -12.43
N ASP A 48 9.16 -15.41 -12.31
CA ASP A 48 10.37 -15.97 -12.92
C ASP A 48 10.22 -16.21 -14.44
N GLU A 49 9.02 -15.97 -14.98
CA GLU A 49 8.76 -16.09 -16.42
C GLU A 49 9.34 -14.88 -17.17
N GLY A 50 9.90 -15.13 -18.37
CA GLY A 50 10.51 -14.09 -19.20
C GLY A 50 9.53 -13.17 -19.94
N SER A 51 8.24 -13.55 -20.02
CA SER A 51 7.20 -12.82 -20.77
C SER A 51 6.22 -12.12 -19.84
N ALA A 52 5.79 -10.92 -20.21
CA ALA A 52 4.74 -10.21 -19.48
C ALA A 52 3.33 -10.64 -19.93
N ARG A 53 2.37 -10.58 -19.01
CA ARG A 53 0.94 -10.75 -19.28
C ARG A 53 0.14 -9.65 -18.60
N LEU A 54 -0.88 -9.17 -19.29
CA LEU A 54 -1.82 -8.16 -18.81
C LEU A 54 -3.24 -8.73 -18.89
N GLU A 55 -3.99 -8.61 -17.81
CA GLU A 55 -5.42 -8.87 -17.76
C GLU A 55 -6.15 -7.62 -17.28
N ILE A 56 -7.09 -7.14 -18.09
CA ILE A 56 -8.06 -6.13 -17.71
C ILE A 56 -9.38 -6.88 -17.54
N SER A 57 -9.78 -7.14 -16.30
CA SER A 57 -10.98 -7.95 -16.01
C SER A 57 -12.25 -7.12 -15.95
N GLU A 58 -12.13 -5.86 -15.56
CA GLU A 58 -13.23 -4.90 -15.50
C GLU A 58 -12.76 -3.56 -16.06
N LEU A 59 -13.62 -2.91 -16.85
CA LEU A 59 -13.39 -1.58 -17.37
C LEU A 59 -14.73 -0.85 -17.52
N GLU A 60 -14.87 0.27 -16.80
CA GLU A 60 -15.95 1.23 -16.98
C GLU A 60 -15.33 2.56 -17.45
N GLY A 61 -15.95 3.20 -18.44
CA GLY A 61 -15.53 4.49 -18.95
C GLY A 61 -14.71 4.43 -20.26
N PRO A 62 -13.78 5.37 -20.48
CA PRO A 62 -12.93 5.41 -21.68
C PRO A 62 -12.01 4.19 -21.81
N PRO A 63 -11.57 3.84 -23.03
CA PRO A 63 -10.63 2.75 -23.23
C PRO A 63 -9.28 3.01 -22.56
N LEU A 64 -8.61 1.93 -22.15
CA LEU A 64 -7.22 1.97 -21.72
C LEU A 64 -6.30 1.83 -22.93
N ALA A 65 -5.32 2.74 -23.04
CA ALA A 65 -4.19 2.60 -23.92
C ALA A 65 -3.15 1.66 -23.30
N VAL A 66 -2.82 0.61 -24.02
CA VAL A 66 -1.70 -0.28 -23.72
C VAL A 66 -0.66 -0.08 -24.81
N THR A 67 0.57 0.27 -24.45
CA THR A 67 1.66 0.45 -25.42
C THR A 67 2.90 -0.31 -24.99
N GLN A 68 3.59 -0.93 -25.95
CA GLN A 68 4.90 -1.53 -25.74
C GLN A 68 5.88 -0.91 -26.72
N GLN A 69 6.95 -0.31 -26.20
CA GLN A 69 8.02 0.26 -27.01
C GLN A 69 9.37 0.14 -26.30
N GLY A 70 10.33 -0.52 -26.93
CA GLY A 70 11.72 -0.55 -26.45
C GLY A 70 11.88 -1.13 -25.03
N GLY A 71 11.07 -2.14 -24.69
CA GLY A 71 11.07 -2.80 -23.37
C GLY A 71 10.21 -2.14 -22.31
N THR A 72 9.58 -0.99 -22.61
CA THR A 72 8.65 -0.31 -21.72
C THR A 72 7.21 -0.67 -22.07
N LEU A 73 6.49 -1.27 -21.12
CA LEU A 73 5.05 -1.51 -21.19
C LEU A 73 4.32 -0.40 -20.43
N THR A 74 3.38 0.29 -21.08
CA THR A 74 2.54 1.32 -20.45
C THR A 74 1.07 0.93 -20.50
N VAL A 75 0.36 1.07 -19.39
CA VAL A 75 -1.10 0.89 -19.27
C VAL A 75 -1.69 2.14 -18.63
N ALA A 76 -2.44 2.94 -19.38
CA ALA A 76 -3.02 4.19 -18.90
C ALA A 76 -4.26 4.59 -19.69
N TYR A 77 -5.06 5.54 -19.20
CA TYR A 77 -6.12 6.13 -20.04
C TYR A 77 -5.52 7.02 -21.14
N GLU A 78 -6.13 6.98 -22.34
CA GLU A 78 -5.72 7.77 -23.53
C GLU A 78 -5.69 9.29 -23.29
N ASP A 79 -6.48 9.78 -22.33
CA ASP A 79 -6.59 11.20 -21.97
C ASP A 79 -5.59 11.64 -20.89
N LEU A 80 -4.70 10.74 -20.45
CA LEU A 80 -3.60 11.02 -19.51
C LEU A 80 -2.19 11.18 -20.15
N PRO A 81 -1.99 11.70 -21.38
CA PRO A 81 -0.65 12.02 -21.85
C PRO A 81 -0.13 13.29 -21.14
N TRP A 82 1.19 13.35 -20.95
CA TRP A 82 1.95 14.34 -20.18
C TRP A 82 1.78 15.82 -20.56
N LYS A 83 0.92 16.16 -21.54
CA LYS A 83 0.61 17.53 -21.98
C LYS A 83 -0.84 17.62 -22.45
N GLY A 84 -1.68 18.42 -21.80
CA GLY A 84 -2.89 18.97 -22.44
C GLY A 84 -4.16 18.99 -21.60
N PHE A 85 -4.40 20.13 -20.96
CA PHE A 85 -5.49 20.44 -20.02
C PHE A 85 -6.83 20.82 -20.70
N LEU A 86 -7.20 20.19 -21.83
CA LEU A 86 -8.30 20.70 -22.67
C LEU A 86 -9.36 19.66 -23.13
N LYS A 87 -9.54 18.53 -22.43
CA LYS A 87 -10.60 17.54 -22.75
C LYS A 87 -11.53 17.17 -21.58
N TRP A 88 -11.72 18.04 -20.59
CA TRP A 88 -12.62 17.76 -19.44
C TRP A 88 -14.14 17.92 -19.74
N LEU A 89 -14.53 18.29 -20.97
CA LEU A 89 -15.92 18.64 -21.31
C LEU A 89 -16.85 17.46 -21.62
N ASP A 90 -16.41 16.20 -21.49
CA ASP A 90 -17.27 15.06 -21.76
C ASP A 90 -17.99 14.54 -20.50
N ARG A 91 -19.32 14.79 -20.44
CA ARG A 91 -20.24 14.34 -19.37
C ARG A 91 -20.36 12.81 -19.26
N LYS A 92 -19.74 12.05 -20.16
CA LYS A 92 -19.65 10.58 -20.12
C LYS A 92 -18.41 10.07 -19.37
N GLY A 93 -17.49 10.95 -18.96
CA GLY A 93 -16.20 10.63 -18.34
C GLY A 93 -16.14 10.65 -16.81
N TRP A 94 -17.28 10.65 -16.11
CA TRP A 94 -17.35 10.74 -14.65
C TRP A 94 -17.22 9.42 -13.89
N ARG A 95 -17.38 8.29 -14.57
CA ARG A 95 -17.08 6.97 -14.02
C ARG A 95 -16.05 6.32 -14.90
N ARG A 96 -14.80 6.36 -14.43
CA ARG A 96 -13.73 5.54 -14.94
C ARG A 96 -13.28 4.65 -13.80
N SER A 97 -13.18 3.36 -14.06
CA SER A 97 -12.69 2.36 -13.11
C SER A 97 -12.12 1.22 -13.92
N ALA A 98 -11.00 0.66 -13.49
CA ALA A 98 -10.43 -0.52 -14.11
C ALA A 98 -9.84 -1.46 -13.07
N VAL A 99 -9.99 -2.76 -13.30
CA VAL A 99 -9.27 -3.80 -12.56
C VAL A 99 -8.22 -4.37 -13.50
N VAL A 100 -6.96 -4.06 -13.18
CA VAL A 100 -5.80 -4.35 -14.02
C VAL A 100 -4.87 -5.27 -13.25
N SER A 101 -4.54 -6.43 -13.82
CA SER A 101 -3.58 -7.39 -13.27
C SER A 101 -2.44 -7.62 -14.25
N LEU A 102 -1.20 -7.46 -13.80
CA LEU A 102 0.00 -7.67 -14.60
C LEU A 102 0.91 -8.71 -13.95
N ALA A 103 1.34 -9.68 -14.74
CA ALA A 103 2.48 -10.53 -14.43
C ALA A 103 3.67 -10.06 -15.27
N VAL A 104 4.78 -9.69 -14.63
CA VAL A 104 5.99 -9.18 -15.31
C VAL A 104 7.23 -9.92 -14.80
N PRO A 105 8.32 -9.98 -15.57
CA PRO A 105 9.58 -10.51 -15.06
C PRO A 105 9.99 -9.82 -13.76
N ALA A 106 10.43 -10.57 -12.75
CA ALA A 106 10.60 -10.03 -11.40
C ALA A 106 11.65 -8.89 -11.27
N HIS A 107 12.59 -8.79 -12.20
CA HIS A 107 13.57 -7.67 -12.26
C HIS A 107 13.05 -6.41 -12.96
N THR A 108 11.77 -6.39 -13.38
CA THR A 108 11.15 -5.23 -14.03
C THR A 108 11.18 -4.01 -13.12
N ARG A 109 11.52 -2.85 -13.68
CA ARG A 109 11.33 -1.55 -13.02
C ARG A 109 9.84 -1.19 -13.08
N VAL A 110 9.20 -1.00 -11.93
CA VAL A 110 7.75 -0.78 -11.85
C VAL A 110 7.45 0.65 -11.39
N GLU A 111 6.63 1.38 -12.15
CA GLU A 111 6.01 2.65 -11.75
C GLU A 111 4.48 2.53 -11.81
N VAL A 112 3.82 2.63 -10.65
CA VAL A 112 2.36 2.57 -10.51
C VAL A 112 1.85 3.92 -9.99
N GLY A 113 0.95 4.55 -10.74
CA GLY A 113 0.23 5.75 -10.34
C GLY A 113 -1.26 5.45 -10.20
N VAL A 114 -1.83 5.72 -9.02
CA VAL A 114 -3.24 5.46 -8.73
C VAL A 114 -3.94 6.67 -8.13
N VAL A 115 -5.17 6.91 -8.56
CA VAL A 115 -6.06 7.92 -7.98
C VAL A 115 -7.40 7.28 -7.65
N GLY A 116 -7.72 7.14 -6.37
CA GLY A 116 -8.94 6.49 -5.90
C GLY A 116 -8.99 4.98 -6.18
N ALA A 117 -7.85 4.35 -6.47
CA ALA A 117 -7.71 2.93 -6.75
C ALA A 117 -6.72 2.30 -5.77
N GLY A 118 -6.94 1.02 -5.45
CA GLY A 118 -5.97 0.24 -4.67
C GLY A 118 -4.80 -0.24 -5.55
N ALA A 119 -3.62 -0.38 -4.97
CA ALA A 119 -2.45 -0.91 -5.65
C ALA A 119 -1.80 -2.05 -4.84
N VAL A 120 -1.62 -3.20 -5.47
CA VAL A 120 -0.86 -4.33 -4.91
C VAL A 120 0.35 -4.56 -5.82
N VAL A 121 1.55 -4.51 -5.25
CA VAL A 121 2.79 -4.85 -5.94
C VAL A 121 3.48 -5.96 -5.16
N SER A 122 3.78 -7.08 -5.82
CA SER A 122 4.34 -8.26 -5.18
C SER A 122 5.48 -8.88 -5.98
N GLY A 123 6.49 -9.41 -5.30
CA GLY A 123 7.55 -10.24 -5.91
C GLY A 123 8.48 -9.49 -6.87
N ILE A 124 8.64 -8.18 -6.70
CA ILE A 124 9.51 -7.37 -7.57
C ILE A 124 10.91 -7.21 -6.95
N HIS A 125 11.93 -7.62 -7.70
CA HIS A 125 13.35 -7.45 -7.39
C HIS A 125 13.94 -6.18 -8.02
N GLY A 126 13.26 -5.58 -9.00
CA GLY A 126 13.62 -4.30 -9.59
C GLY A 126 13.19 -3.08 -8.74
N PRO A 127 13.59 -1.85 -9.12
CA PRO A 127 13.12 -0.64 -8.46
C PRO A 127 11.61 -0.47 -8.62
N SER A 128 10.93 -0.12 -7.54
CA SER A 128 9.47 0.06 -7.51
C SER A 128 9.10 1.46 -7.02
N VAL A 129 8.29 2.17 -7.79
CA VAL A 129 7.76 3.50 -7.45
C VAL A 129 6.24 3.45 -7.47
N VAL A 130 5.61 3.72 -6.33
CA VAL A 130 4.15 3.81 -6.22
C VAL A 130 3.74 5.21 -5.82
N LYS A 131 2.80 5.80 -6.56
CA LYS A 131 2.26 7.14 -6.32
C LYS A 131 0.74 7.05 -6.19
N GLY A 132 0.24 7.28 -4.98
CA GLY A 132 -1.18 7.29 -4.67
C GLY A 132 -1.69 8.68 -4.33
N VAL A 133 -2.97 8.94 -4.56
CA VAL A 133 -3.66 10.11 -4.01
C VAL A 133 -4.64 9.64 -2.93
N THR A 134 -5.58 8.80 -3.35
CA THR A 134 -6.53 8.08 -2.49
C THR A 134 -6.53 6.62 -2.92
N GLY A 135 -6.76 5.70 -1.97
CA GLY A 135 -6.66 4.26 -2.18
C GLY A 135 -5.39 3.68 -1.58
N ASP A 136 -5.54 2.50 -0.98
CA ASP A 136 -4.48 1.86 -0.20
C ASP A 136 -3.48 1.14 -1.10
N THR A 137 -2.24 1.07 -0.64
CA THR A 137 -1.14 0.38 -1.32
C THR A 137 -0.64 -0.76 -0.45
N THR A 138 -0.50 -1.94 -1.04
CA THR A 138 0.10 -3.12 -0.41
C THR A 138 1.34 -3.54 -1.20
N LEU A 139 2.48 -3.64 -0.52
CA LEU A 139 3.76 -4.08 -1.09
C LEU A 139 4.19 -5.37 -0.41
N VAL A 140 4.44 -6.43 -1.18
CA VAL A 140 4.74 -7.77 -0.62
C VAL A 140 5.99 -8.36 -1.27
N ALA A 141 6.97 -8.77 -0.46
CA ALA A 141 8.18 -9.45 -0.94
C ALA A 141 8.95 -8.65 -2.01
N LEU A 142 9.17 -7.34 -1.75
CA LEU A 142 9.96 -6.46 -2.61
C LEU A 142 11.40 -6.40 -2.10
N SER A 143 12.37 -6.58 -2.98
CA SER A 143 13.81 -6.58 -2.62
C SER A 143 14.62 -5.50 -3.32
N GLY A 144 14.10 -4.91 -4.40
CA GLY A 144 14.67 -3.72 -5.00
C GLY A 144 14.35 -2.44 -4.21
N PRO A 145 14.95 -1.29 -4.55
CA PRO A 145 14.60 -0.01 -3.93
C PRO A 145 13.14 0.36 -4.14
N VAL A 146 12.46 0.74 -3.07
CA VAL A 146 11.04 1.07 -3.03
C VAL A 146 10.85 2.54 -2.66
N ARG A 147 10.06 3.25 -3.47
CA ARG A 147 9.56 4.58 -3.14
C ARG A 147 8.03 4.61 -3.22
N ALA A 148 7.38 4.97 -2.13
CA ALA A 148 5.94 5.17 -2.07
C ALA A 148 5.63 6.61 -1.66
N ASP A 149 4.84 7.30 -2.47
CA ASP A 149 4.33 8.65 -2.21
C ASP A 149 2.81 8.61 -2.20
N THR A 150 2.17 9.05 -1.11
CA THR A 150 0.71 9.06 -0.97
C THR A 150 0.22 10.39 -0.40
N VAL A 151 -1.05 10.72 -0.60
CA VAL A 151 -1.70 11.83 0.11
C VAL A 151 -2.48 11.28 1.31
N SER A 152 -3.45 10.41 1.06
CA SER A 152 -4.34 9.88 2.11
C SER A 152 -4.55 8.37 2.08
N GLY A 153 -3.98 7.66 1.11
CA GLY A 153 -4.02 6.19 1.08
C GLY A 153 -3.00 5.59 2.04
N ASN A 154 -3.35 4.50 2.71
CA ASN A 154 -2.45 3.80 3.63
C ASN A 154 -1.43 2.96 2.85
N LEU A 155 -0.25 2.75 3.44
CA LEU A 155 0.76 1.84 2.92
C LEU A 155 0.97 0.68 3.89
N GLU A 156 0.75 -0.52 3.39
CA GLU A 156 1.14 -1.77 4.04
C GLU A 156 2.32 -2.38 3.27
N ALA A 157 3.43 -2.64 3.96
CA ALA A 157 4.62 -3.22 3.38
C ALA A 157 5.02 -4.47 4.17
N GLN A 158 5.02 -5.63 3.52
CA GLN A 158 5.38 -6.91 4.12
C GLN A 158 6.60 -7.50 3.43
N ALA A 159 7.55 -8.00 4.20
CA ALA A 159 8.77 -8.66 3.70
C ALA A 159 9.51 -7.79 2.66
N VAL A 160 9.64 -6.50 2.94
CA VAL A 160 10.39 -5.56 2.10
C VAL A 160 11.84 -5.51 2.56
N THR A 161 12.75 -5.97 1.72
CA THR A 161 14.17 -6.16 2.04
C THR A 161 15.10 -5.15 1.35
N GLY A 162 14.57 -4.34 0.44
CA GLY A 162 15.28 -3.22 -0.19
C GLY A 162 15.21 -1.93 0.62
N ASP A 163 15.85 -0.87 0.09
CA ASP A 163 15.67 0.49 0.61
C ASP A 163 14.20 0.90 0.51
N LEU A 164 13.59 1.33 1.62
CA LEU A 164 12.22 1.82 1.64
C LEU A 164 12.18 3.32 1.92
N ARG A 165 11.54 4.08 1.03
CA ARG A 165 11.17 5.47 1.25
C ARG A 165 9.66 5.65 1.15
N PHE A 166 9.06 6.15 2.22
CA PHE A 166 7.65 6.52 2.27
C PHE A 166 7.47 8.01 2.54
N ASN A 167 6.63 8.69 1.77
CA ASN A 167 6.17 10.04 2.09
C ASN A 167 4.64 10.09 2.04
N SER A 168 4.03 10.71 3.04
CA SER A 168 2.57 10.83 3.17
C SER A 168 2.17 12.18 3.73
N VAL A 169 0.91 12.58 3.50
CA VAL A 169 0.28 13.66 4.26
C VAL A 169 -0.46 13.05 5.45
N SER A 170 -1.43 12.18 5.19
CA SER A 170 -2.33 11.64 6.23
C SER A 170 -2.49 10.12 6.22
N GLY A 171 -1.98 9.42 5.21
CA GLY A 171 -2.03 7.96 5.16
C GLY A 171 -1.07 7.32 6.16
N ASP A 172 -1.51 6.23 6.76
CA ASP A 172 -0.76 5.44 7.73
C ASP A 172 0.28 4.55 7.04
N LEU A 173 1.35 4.22 7.76
CA LEU A 173 2.38 3.29 7.34
C LEU A 173 2.41 2.09 8.29
N THR A 174 2.28 0.88 7.73
CA THR A 174 2.55 -0.36 8.44
C THR A 174 3.63 -1.13 7.70
N ILE A 175 4.73 -1.45 8.39
CA ILE A 175 5.79 -2.33 7.90
C ILE A 175 5.79 -3.58 8.77
N LEU A 176 5.73 -4.75 8.13
CA LEU A 176 5.87 -6.07 8.74
C LEU A 176 7.08 -6.78 8.13
N GLU A 177 7.96 -7.30 8.98
CA GLU A 177 9.14 -8.06 8.54
C GLU A 177 10.03 -7.27 7.55
N GLY A 178 10.23 -5.97 7.80
CA GLY A 178 11.12 -5.15 6.99
C GLY A 178 12.59 -5.44 7.29
N SER A 179 13.40 -5.71 6.27
CA SER A 179 14.81 -6.08 6.41
C SER A 179 15.69 -5.45 5.33
N GLY A 180 15.74 -4.11 5.30
CA GLY A 180 16.55 -3.35 4.35
C GLY A 180 17.68 -2.55 5.01
N PRO A 181 18.64 -2.02 4.22
CA PRO A 181 19.72 -1.19 4.76
C PRO A 181 19.25 0.22 5.15
N SER A 182 18.12 0.70 4.59
CA SER A 182 17.52 1.98 4.94
C SER A 182 15.99 1.93 4.93
N VAL A 183 15.38 2.43 6.00
CA VAL A 183 13.93 2.69 6.09
C VAL A 183 13.73 4.15 6.43
N LYS A 184 13.19 4.92 5.48
CA LYS A 184 12.87 6.33 5.67
C LYS A 184 11.39 6.58 5.47
N ALA A 185 10.72 7.13 6.48
CA ALA A 185 9.32 7.52 6.39
C ALA A 185 9.09 8.95 6.91
N ASP A 186 8.43 9.77 6.10
CA ASP A 186 8.03 11.13 6.44
C ASP A 186 6.49 11.23 6.32
N SER A 187 5.77 11.68 7.36
CA SER A 187 4.32 11.94 7.33
C SER A 187 3.97 13.24 8.06
N VAL A 188 2.78 13.79 7.82
CA VAL A 188 2.26 14.92 8.62
C VAL A 188 1.45 14.39 9.79
N SER A 189 0.41 13.61 9.52
CA SER A 189 -0.53 13.15 10.55
C SER A 189 -0.75 11.64 10.61
N GLY A 190 -0.28 10.88 9.63
CA GLY A 190 -0.43 9.42 9.61
C GLY A 190 0.42 8.74 10.68
N SER A 191 -0.10 7.66 11.24
CA SER A 191 0.59 6.79 12.20
C SER A 191 1.58 5.89 11.48
N MET A 192 2.68 5.54 12.15
CA MET A 192 3.71 4.65 11.62
C MET A 192 3.92 3.49 12.57
N ILE A 193 3.60 2.28 12.12
CA ILE A 193 3.91 1.03 12.81
C ILE A 193 5.00 0.33 12.01
N VAL A 194 6.16 0.16 12.61
CA VAL A 194 7.36 -0.35 11.92
C VAL A 194 7.89 -1.54 12.69
N ASP A 195 7.68 -2.72 12.13
CA ASP A 195 8.20 -3.98 12.65
C ASP A 195 9.29 -4.51 11.72
N LEU A 196 10.52 -4.50 12.23
CA LEU A 196 11.72 -4.80 11.46
C LEU A 196 12.35 -6.10 11.92
N ASP A 197 13.01 -6.77 10.97
CA ASP A 197 13.83 -7.95 11.22
C ASP A 197 15.14 -7.85 10.44
N PRO A 198 16.02 -6.90 10.80
CA PRO A 198 17.19 -6.60 9.99
C PRO A 198 18.27 -7.68 10.10
N ASP A 199 18.77 -8.15 8.95
CA ASP A 199 19.91 -9.08 8.85
C ASP A 199 21.28 -8.39 8.98
N GLY A 200 21.30 -7.09 9.27
CA GLY A 200 22.51 -6.28 9.36
C GLY A 200 22.25 -4.85 9.84
N PRO A 201 23.26 -3.96 9.77
CA PRO A 201 23.08 -2.56 10.15
C PRO A 201 22.06 -1.85 9.24
N THR A 202 21.01 -1.30 9.85
CA THR A 202 19.97 -0.53 9.15
C THR A 202 19.94 0.92 9.64
N ASP A 203 19.76 1.87 8.72
CA ASP A 203 19.45 3.27 9.03
C ASP A 203 17.93 3.51 8.96
N ILE A 204 17.31 3.70 10.12
CA ILE A 204 15.88 3.91 10.27
C ILE A 204 15.64 5.37 10.62
N ARG A 205 14.87 6.08 9.79
CA ARG A 205 14.49 7.47 10.01
C ARG A 205 12.98 7.66 9.81
N LEU A 206 12.28 7.90 10.91
CA LEU A 206 10.84 8.14 10.94
C LEU A 206 10.58 9.57 11.42
N THR A 207 9.87 10.36 10.62
CA THR A 207 9.52 11.75 10.95
C THR A 207 8.02 11.95 10.78
N SER A 208 7.37 12.49 11.81
CA SER A 208 5.96 12.90 11.77
C SER A 208 5.79 14.31 12.35
N VAL A 209 4.64 14.94 12.15
CA VAL A 209 4.26 16.16 12.89
C VAL A 209 3.35 15.78 14.05
N SER A 210 2.23 15.12 13.77
CA SER A 210 1.23 14.77 14.79
C SER A 210 0.93 13.28 14.90
N GLY A 211 1.42 12.46 13.96
CA GLY A 211 1.20 11.02 13.96
C GLY A 211 2.01 10.30 15.03
N GLU A 212 1.49 9.15 15.45
CA GLU A 212 2.15 8.25 16.38
C GLU A 212 3.20 7.39 15.66
N ILE A 213 4.27 7.04 16.38
CA ILE A 213 5.34 6.18 15.85
C ILE A 213 5.53 5.00 16.81
N ALA A 214 5.19 3.80 16.37
CA ALA A 214 5.48 2.56 17.08
C ALA A 214 6.54 1.77 16.32
N ILE A 215 7.65 1.45 16.97
CA ILE A 215 8.74 0.68 16.38
C ILE A 215 8.93 -0.60 17.19
N ARG A 216 8.95 -1.74 16.50
CA ARG A 216 9.30 -3.03 17.07
C ARG A 216 10.62 -3.52 16.46
N LEU A 217 11.60 -3.76 17.33
CA LEU A 217 12.92 -4.31 16.95
C LEU A 217 13.10 -5.73 17.50
N PRO A 218 13.87 -6.60 16.83
CA PRO A 218 14.21 -7.92 17.35
C PRO A 218 15.07 -7.81 18.61
N ALA A 219 15.13 -8.89 19.38
CA ALA A 219 16.01 -9.00 20.53
C ALA A 219 17.00 -10.15 20.33
N PRO A 220 18.32 -9.90 20.28
CA PRO A 220 19.00 -8.63 20.55
C PRO A 220 18.92 -7.63 19.38
N ALA A 221 18.68 -6.35 19.71
CA ALA A 221 18.78 -5.24 18.75
C ALA A 221 20.18 -4.62 18.79
N ASP A 222 20.66 -4.15 17.63
CA ASP A 222 21.93 -3.43 17.50
C ASP A 222 21.75 -2.08 16.79
N ALA A 223 21.52 -1.01 17.57
CA ALA A 223 21.26 0.32 17.04
C ALA A 223 21.62 1.44 18.01
N ASP A 224 22.10 2.55 17.47
CA ASP A 224 22.15 3.83 18.15
C ASP A 224 20.78 4.52 18.02
N VAL A 225 20.11 4.75 19.14
CA VAL A 225 18.70 5.14 19.22
C VAL A 225 18.59 6.61 19.62
N GLU A 226 17.84 7.38 18.83
CA GLU A 226 17.41 8.73 19.12
C GLU A 226 15.90 8.87 18.86
N ALA A 227 15.12 9.02 19.94
CA ALA A 227 13.69 9.29 19.88
C ALA A 227 13.40 10.67 20.49
N ASN A 228 12.69 11.52 19.75
CA ASN A 228 12.34 12.87 20.19
C ASN A 228 10.88 13.21 19.87
N THR A 229 10.19 13.82 20.83
CA THR A 229 8.91 14.50 20.64
C THR A 229 8.98 15.89 21.27
N ALA A 230 8.18 16.86 20.80
CA ALA A 230 8.17 18.20 21.41
C ALA A 230 7.17 18.27 22.56
N SER A 231 5.98 17.69 22.40
CA SER A 231 4.91 17.71 23.41
C SER A 231 4.22 16.36 23.65
N GLY A 232 4.46 15.34 22.83
CA GLY A 232 3.89 14.00 23.03
C GLY A 232 4.66 13.18 24.08
N THR A 233 4.40 11.88 24.17
CA THR A 233 5.07 11.01 25.15
C THR A 233 5.99 10.00 24.49
N ILE A 234 7.06 9.60 25.19
CA ILE A 234 7.93 8.50 24.75
C ILE A 234 7.82 7.34 25.75
N SER A 235 7.44 6.17 25.24
CA SER A 235 7.47 4.90 25.97
C SER A 235 8.58 4.00 25.42
N ASN A 236 9.35 3.37 26.30
CA ASN A 236 10.44 2.47 25.93
C ASN A 236 10.36 1.17 26.74
N ALA A 237 10.24 0.04 26.04
CA ALA A 237 10.21 -1.30 26.61
C ALA A 237 11.59 -2.01 26.61
N PHE A 238 12.67 -1.33 26.19
CA PHE A 238 14.02 -1.92 26.19
C PHE A 238 14.77 -1.63 27.51
N GLU A 239 14.85 -2.64 28.37
CA GLU A 239 15.67 -2.61 29.61
C GLU A 239 17.18 -2.49 29.31
N GLY A 240 17.62 -3.02 28.16
CA GLY A 240 19.02 -3.01 27.72
C GLY A 240 19.49 -1.71 27.06
N LEU A 241 18.63 -0.69 26.97
CA LEU A 241 19.00 0.59 26.38
C LEU A 241 20.01 1.30 27.29
N ARG A 242 21.28 1.31 26.88
CA ARG A 242 22.33 2.08 27.57
C ARG A 242 22.15 3.55 27.23
N VAL A 243 21.35 4.23 28.03
CA VAL A 243 21.10 5.65 27.83
C VAL A 243 22.37 6.43 28.07
N HIS A 244 22.70 7.23 27.06
CA HIS A 244 23.76 8.21 27.12
C HIS A 244 23.16 9.51 26.61
N GLY A 245 23.31 10.60 27.36
CA GLY A 245 22.66 11.89 27.05
C GLY A 245 21.37 12.14 27.83
N GLN A 246 20.43 12.86 27.22
CA GLN A 246 19.27 13.43 27.90
C GLN A 246 18.11 12.42 27.92
N TRP A 247 17.67 12.05 29.12
CA TRP A 247 16.46 11.25 29.35
C TRP A 247 15.39 12.16 29.96
N GLY A 248 14.22 12.24 29.31
CA GLY A 248 13.02 12.85 29.89
C GLY A 248 11.75 12.33 29.23
N ALA A 249 10.59 12.88 29.60
CA ALA A 249 9.29 12.49 29.03
C ALA A 249 9.19 12.62 27.49
N HIS A 250 10.07 13.43 26.90
CA HIS A 250 10.01 13.86 25.49
C HIS A 250 11.28 13.56 24.67
N LYS A 251 12.33 13.01 25.29
CA LYS A 251 13.59 12.68 24.59
C LYS A 251 14.25 11.45 25.21
N VAL A 252 14.67 10.54 24.34
CA VAL A 252 15.44 9.34 24.69
C VAL A 252 16.59 9.20 23.70
N THR A 253 17.82 9.12 24.23
CA THR A 253 19.02 8.79 23.47
C THR A 253 19.74 7.64 24.12
N GLY A 254 20.16 6.65 23.36
CA GLY A 254 20.80 5.47 23.94
C GLY A 254 21.34 4.52 22.91
N ARG A 255 22.02 3.47 23.37
CA ARG A 255 22.61 2.45 22.52
C ARG A 255 22.08 1.08 22.89
N LEU A 256 21.65 0.33 21.87
CA LEU A 256 21.35 -1.10 21.91
C LEU A 256 22.50 -1.85 21.23
N GLY A 257 22.95 -2.97 21.81
CA GLY A 257 24.05 -3.76 21.23
C GLY A 257 25.37 -2.97 21.10
N ALA A 258 26.04 -3.10 19.96
CA ALA A 258 27.24 -2.35 19.62
C ALA A 258 26.95 -0.93 19.08
N GLY A 259 25.71 -0.66 18.66
CA GLY A 259 25.26 0.57 18.01
C GLY A 259 25.64 0.66 16.53
N THR A 260 25.67 -0.46 15.79
CA THR A 260 26.05 -0.47 14.37
C THR A 260 24.95 0.07 13.46
N GLY A 261 23.69 -0.19 13.80
CA GLY A 261 22.53 0.42 13.14
C GLY A 261 22.23 1.82 13.70
N ARG A 262 21.29 2.53 13.06
CA ARG A 262 20.79 3.82 13.54
C ARG A 262 19.27 3.81 13.55
N LEU A 263 18.68 4.25 14.64
CA LEU A 263 17.24 4.47 14.76
C LEU A 263 16.98 5.90 15.18
N ARG A 264 16.37 6.69 14.29
CA ARG A 264 15.90 8.04 14.60
C ARG A 264 14.41 8.16 14.39
N ALA A 265 13.69 8.42 15.46
CA ALA A 265 12.26 8.70 15.44
C ALA A 265 11.99 10.12 15.93
N THR A 266 11.23 10.92 15.18
CA THR A 266 10.92 12.29 15.56
C THR A 266 9.47 12.61 15.24
N THR A 267 8.76 13.17 16.21
CA THR A 267 7.42 13.74 16.01
C THR A 267 7.32 15.08 16.76
N VAL A 268 6.33 15.92 16.48
CA VAL A 268 6.14 17.17 17.22
C VAL A 268 5.18 16.95 18.38
N SER A 269 3.96 16.52 18.07
CA SER A 269 2.91 16.30 19.09
C SER A 269 2.52 14.83 19.27
N GLY A 270 2.96 13.94 18.38
CA GLY A 270 2.65 12.51 18.48
C GLY A 270 3.42 11.79 19.59
N SER A 271 2.99 10.58 19.93
CA SER A 271 3.70 9.70 20.85
C SER A 271 4.66 8.77 20.10
N ILE A 272 5.73 8.36 20.78
CA ILE A 272 6.69 7.38 20.27
C ILE A 272 6.73 6.19 21.22
N ALA A 273 6.55 4.99 20.68
CA ALA A 273 6.67 3.73 21.41
C ALA A 273 7.81 2.88 20.82
N LEU A 274 8.79 2.53 21.66
CA LEU A 274 9.85 1.58 21.34
C LEU A 274 9.52 0.24 22.01
N LEU A 275 9.18 -0.75 21.21
CA LEU A 275 8.71 -2.07 21.64
C LEU A 275 9.72 -3.16 21.29
N ARG A 276 9.83 -4.14 22.18
CA ARG A 276 10.67 -5.33 21.97
C ARG A 276 9.86 -6.42 21.27
N ARG A 277 10.42 -7.05 20.24
CA ARG A 277 9.94 -8.35 19.74
C ARG A 277 10.50 -9.44 20.67
N PRO A 278 9.67 -10.29 21.29
CA PRO A 278 10.17 -11.48 21.99
C PRO A 278 10.99 -12.34 21.03
N PRO A 279 12.05 -13.04 21.48
CA PRO A 279 12.72 -14.01 20.63
C PRO A 279 11.70 -15.04 20.17
N THR A 280 11.69 -15.38 18.89
CA THR A 280 11.02 -16.58 18.41
C THR A 280 11.71 -17.77 19.08
N GLU A 281 10.99 -18.48 19.94
CA GLU A 281 11.41 -19.79 20.40
C GLU A 281 11.33 -20.70 19.17
N ASP A 282 12.47 -20.93 18.52
CA ASP A 282 12.62 -22.06 17.60
C ASP A 282 12.44 -23.32 18.47
N GLU A 283 11.21 -23.81 18.57
CA GLU A 283 10.89 -25.13 19.14
C GLU A 283 10.98 -26.17 18.01
N PRO A 284 12.11 -26.86 17.80
CA PRO A 284 12.17 -28.01 16.91
C PRO A 284 11.47 -29.19 17.59
N TRP A 285 10.16 -29.33 17.39
CA TRP A 285 9.39 -30.43 17.97
C TRP A 285 9.43 -31.75 17.18
N GLU A 286 10.39 -32.00 16.30
CA GLU A 286 10.50 -33.30 15.61
C GLU A 286 11.95 -33.79 15.44
N ALA A 287 12.52 -34.44 16.46
CA ALA A 287 13.67 -35.32 16.28
C ALA A 287 13.82 -36.49 17.30
N GLU A 288 12.96 -36.63 18.32
CA GLU A 288 13.13 -37.69 19.34
C GLU A 288 12.11 -38.85 19.27
N ALA A 289 11.35 -39.00 18.17
CA ALA A 289 10.40 -40.10 18.02
C ALA A 289 10.76 -41.14 16.93
N ARG A 290 12.02 -41.16 16.44
CA ARG A 290 12.46 -42.16 15.43
C ARG A 290 13.67 -43.01 15.80
N GLU A 291 14.17 -42.94 17.04
CA GLU A 291 15.28 -43.82 17.48
C GLU A 291 14.86 -44.96 18.42
N GLU A 292 13.58 -45.07 18.79
CA GLU A 292 13.07 -46.20 19.59
C GLU A 292 12.15 -47.13 18.78
N SER A 293 12.58 -47.52 17.57
CA SER A 293 12.03 -48.69 16.88
C SER A 293 13.06 -49.30 15.92
N ALA A 294 14.31 -49.39 16.37
CA ALA A 294 15.38 -50.09 15.65
C ALA A 294 16.17 -50.99 16.60
N ALA A 295 15.47 -51.86 17.34
CA ALA A 295 16.09 -52.97 18.05
C ALA A 295 15.08 -54.07 18.39
N THR A 296 14.83 -54.99 17.46
CA THR A 296 14.72 -56.42 17.75
C THR A 296 14.76 -57.21 16.45
N THR A 297 15.91 -57.84 16.21
CA THR A 297 16.07 -58.89 15.21
C THR A 297 15.84 -60.22 15.91
N ASP A 298 14.91 -61.03 15.41
CA ASP A 298 15.08 -62.48 15.44
C ASP A 298 14.36 -63.13 14.25
N THR A 299 15.00 -64.15 13.69
CA THR A 299 14.72 -64.76 12.38
C THR A 299 14.15 -66.19 12.56
N PRO A 300 13.93 -66.99 11.50
CA PRO A 300 12.67 -67.29 10.82
C PRO A 300 12.06 -68.66 11.20
N ASP A 301 10.79 -68.90 10.85
CA ASP A 301 10.37 -70.26 10.47
C ASP A 301 9.15 -70.31 9.53
N THR A 302 9.08 -71.44 8.83
CA THR A 302 8.33 -71.75 7.60
C THR A 302 6.92 -72.28 7.89
N THR A 303 5.97 -72.07 6.96
CA THR A 303 4.93 -73.01 6.42
C THR A 303 3.53 -72.42 6.19
N ASP A 304 3.19 -72.34 4.90
CA ASP A 304 2.03 -72.92 4.21
C ASP A 304 0.55 -72.57 4.58
N SER A 305 -0.26 -72.58 3.50
CA SER A 305 -1.71 -72.78 3.40
C SER A 305 -2.68 -71.58 3.32
N THR A 306 -2.98 -71.23 2.06
CA THR A 306 -4.31 -71.23 1.39
C THR A 306 -5.51 -70.41 1.90
N ASP A 307 -6.00 -69.59 0.96
CA ASP A 307 -7.39 -69.54 0.45
C ASP A 307 -8.50 -68.95 1.34
N THR A 308 -9.13 -67.85 0.92
CA THR A 308 -10.46 -67.86 0.26
C THR A 308 -10.99 -66.42 0.17
N ALA A 309 -11.42 -66.06 -1.04
CA ALA A 309 -12.17 -64.86 -1.37
C ALA A 309 -13.56 -64.79 -0.70
N HIS A 310 -14.05 -63.60 -0.36
CA HIS A 310 -15.45 -63.29 -0.66
C HIS A 310 -15.72 -61.81 -0.94
N THR A 311 -16.63 -61.67 -1.89
CA THR A 311 -16.97 -60.53 -2.74
C THR A 311 -17.95 -59.56 -2.11
N ALA A 312 -17.96 -58.37 -2.72
CA ALA A 312 -18.93 -57.29 -2.66
C ALA A 312 -20.42 -57.71 -2.62
N HIS A 313 -21.25 -56.84 -2.03
CA HIS A 313 -22.56 -56.50 -2.57
C HIS A 313 -23.03 -55.10 -2.13
N THR A 314 -23.93 -54.56 -2.95
CA THR A 314 -24.25 -53.16 -3.26
C THR A 314 -25.61 -52.74 -2.70
N ALA A 315 -25.84 -51.42 -2.68
CA ALA A 315 -27.13 -50.69 -2.59
C ALA A 315 -27.76 -50.68 -1.16
N ASP A 316 -28.44 -49.63 -0.71
CA ASP A 316 -29.38 -48.73 -1.39
C ASP A 316 -29.63 -47.47 -0.51
N SER A 317 -30.04 -46.35 -1.11
CA SER A 317 -30.60 -45.19 -0.38
C SER A 317 -32.09 -45.40 -0.13
N PRO A 318 -32.73 -44.71 0.84
CA PRO A 318 -33.42 -43.47 0.45
C PRO A 318 -33.53 -42.38 1.55
N ALA A 319 -33.99 -41.21 1.11
CA ALA A 319 -34.36 -40.01 1.87
C ALA A 319 -35.61 -40.20 2.76
N PRO A 320 -36.02 -39.12 3.47
CA PRO A 320 -37.45 -38.79 3.46
C PRO A 320 -37.78 -37.30 3.20
N ASP A 321 -38.78 -37.09 2.35
CA ASP A 321 -39.73 -35.97 2.33
C ASP A 321 -40.62 -36.00 3.61
N THR A 322 -41.31 -34.97 4.11
CA THR A 322 -42.39 -34.21 3.44
C THR A 322 -42.95 -33.08 4.33
N ALA A 323 -43.45 -32.04 3.67
CA ALA A 323 -44.63 -31.18 3.94
C ALA A 323 -44.66 -30.26 5.19
N ALA A 324 -44.73 -28.92 5.08
CA ALA A 324 -45.70 -28.02 4.40
C ALA A 324 -47.02 -27.83 5.16
N GLU A 325 -47.26 -26.62 5.67
CA GLU A 325 -48.59 -26.00 5.61
C GLU A 325 -48.52 -24.47 5.54
N THR A 326 -49.46 -23.95 4.77
CA THR A 326 -49.63 -22.63 4.18
C THR A 326 -50.34 -21.62 5.07
N GLY A 327 -50.16 -20.32 4.82
CA GLY A 327 -51.09 -19.30 5.34
C GLY A 327 -50.71 -17.85 5.04
N ALA A 328 -51.08 -17.35 3.87
CA ALA A 328 -50.99 -15.94 3.49
C ALA A 328 -51.92 -15.03 4.31
N ARG A 329 -51.55 -13.75 4.48
CA ARG A 329 -52.47 -12.57 4.44
C ARG A 329 -51.72 -11.23 4.44
N ASN A 330 -52.12 -10.39 3.48
CA ASN A 330 -51.84 -8.96 3.29
C ASN A 330 -52.17 -8.09 4.52
N GLY A 331 -51.47 -6.95 4.65
CA GLY A 331 -52.00 -5.77 5.33
C GLY A 331 -50.97 -4.77 5.85
N THR A 332 -50.59 -3.79 5.03
CA THR A 332 -50.13 -2.44 5.44
C THR A 332 -51.32 -1.51 5.10
N PRO A 333 -51.73 -0.50 5.90
CA PRO A 333 -50.85 0.56 6.40
C PRO A 333 -51.18 1.12 7.79
N GLU A 334 -50.28 1.93 8.37
CA GLU A 334 -50.58 3.21 9.04
C GLU A 334 -49.38 3.76 9.85
N THR A 335 -49.18 5.08 9.73
CA THR A 335 -48.44 6.02 10.60
C THR A 335 -49.46 7.08 11.05
N PRO A 336 -49.26 7.97 12.06
CA PRO A 336 -48.23 8.13 13.10
C PRO A 336 -48.91 8.30 14.51
N PRO A 337 -48.35 8.98 15.57
CA PRO A 337 -48.11 10.43 15.59
C PRO A 337 -46.81 10.90 16.28
N THR A 338 -46.40 12.09 15.89
CA THR A 338 -45.57 13.05 16.66
C THR A 338 -46.36 13.59 17.84
N ASP A 339 -45.72 13.76 19.00
CA ASP A 339 -46.17 14.79 19.93
C ASP A 339 -45.00 15.46 20.65
N SER A 340 -45.21 16.75 20.86
CA SER A 340 -44.27 17.75 21.34
C SER A 340 -44.90 18.46 22.53
N THR A 341 -44.04 19.04 23.38
CA THR A 341 -44.30 20.15 24.32
C THR A 341 -44.50 19.75 25.78
N THR A 342 -43.55 20.15 26.63
CA THR A 342 -43.79 21.04 27.80
C THR A 342 -42.47 21.50 28.43
N ASP A 343 -42.08 22.74 28.11
CA ASP A 343 -41.38 23.69 29.00
C ASP A 343 -42.45 24.40 29.91
N PRO A 344 -42.19 25.41 30.79
CA PRO A 344 -40.94 26.09 31.21
C PRO A 344 -40.81 26.42 32.73
N VAL A 345 -39.63 26.86 33.19
CA VAL A 345 -39.41 27.94 34.21
C VAL A 345 -37.96 28.44 34.01
N ASP A 346 -37.69 29.56 33.34
CA ASP A 346 -37.79 31.00 33.70
C ASP A 346 -36.63 31.56 34.57
N SER A 347 -36.16 32.71 34.09
CA SER A 347 -35.35 33.79 34.68
C SER A 347 -33.81 33.69 34.65
N ALA A 348 -33.05 34.74 34.30
CA ALA A 348 -33.27 36.02 33.62
C ALA A 348 -31.91 36.75 33.52
N GLN A 349 -31.88 37.82 32.70
CA GLN A 349 -30.96 38.97 32.62
C GLN A 349 -29.83 38.85 31.58
N ASP A 350 -30.03 39.42 30.39
CA ASP A 350 -29.90 40.85 30.03
C ASP A 350 -28.44 41.31 30.03
N ASP A 351 -27.86 41.51 28.84
CA ASP A 351 -27.49 42.88 28.49
C ASP A 351 -27.48 43.12 26.98
N SER A 352 -27.80 44.35 26.65
CA SER A 352 -28.13 44.90 25.34
C SER A 352 -27.01 45.80 24.83
N GLY A 353 -26.87 45.96 23.51
CA GLY A 353 -25.98 46.97 22.95
C GLY A 353 -25.62 46.80 21.47
N ASP A 354 -26.57 47.11 20.59
CA ASP A 354 -26.28 47.60 19.24
C ASP A 354 -25.62 48.99 19.34
N ASN A 355 -24.68 49.29 18.45
CA ASN A 355 -24.58 50.57 17.74
C ASN A 355 -23.47 50.52 16.68
N SER A 356 -23.91 50.43 15.42
CA SER A 356 -23.13 50.86 14.24
C SER A 356 -23.07 52.39 14.15
N VAL A 357 -21.97 52.96 13.61
CA VAL A 357 -21.92 54.03 12.56
C VAL A 357 -20.61 54.87 12.53
N SER A 358 -19.93 54.78 11.37
CA SER A 358 -19.15 55.76 10.55
C SER A 358 -17.87 56.49 10.96
N GLY A 359 -16.92 56.45 10.01
CA GLY A 359 -16.00 57.52 9.54
C GLY A 359 -15.14 56.97 8.38
N GLN A 360 -15.45 57.20 7.09
CA GLN A 360 -15.11 58.37 6.24
C GLN A 360 -13.58 58.53 6.10
N GLY A 361 -12.92 58.58 4.94
CA GLY A 361 -13.23 58.70 3.52
C GLY A 361 -11.96 59.30 2.86
N ASP A 362 -11.61 58.90 1.63
CA ASP A 362 -10.97 59.72 0.59
C ASP A 362 -10.30 58.84 -0.50
N GLY A 363 -10.85 58.91 -1.73
CA GLY A 363 -10.12 58.64 -2.98
C GLY A 363 -9.50 59.95 -3.51
N PRO A 364 -9.23 60.12 -4.84
CA PRO A 364 -9.44 59.20 -5.96
C PRO A 364 -8.30 59.16 -7.02
N SER A 365 -8.54 58.36 -8.06
CA SER A 365 -8.21 58.54 -9.50
C SER A 365 -6.75 58.77 -9.95
N ASP A 366 -6.24 57.87 -10.80
CA ASP A 366 -6.32 58.04 -12.26
C ASP A 366 -5.65 56.88 -13.02
N SER A 367 -6.37 56.34 -14.02
CA SER A 367 -5.78 55.66 -15.17
C SER A 367 -5.79 56.65 -16.33
N PRO A 368 -4.78 56.63 -17.21
CA PRO A 368 -5.13 56.42 -18.61
C PRO A 368 -4.12 55.57 -19.41
N ALA A 369 -4.72 54.68 -20.21
CA ALA A 369 -4.54 54.47 -21.66
C ALA A 369 -3.15 54.54 -22.34
N ASP A 370 -2.93 53.45 -23.11
CA ASP A 370 -2.44 53.39 -24.49
C ASP A 370 -0.93 53.51 -24.78
N GLY A 371 -0.46 52.63 -25.67
CA GLY A 371 0.95 52.49 -26.01
C GLY A 371 1.28 51.30 -26.90
N THR A 372 0.79 51.35 -28.15
CA THR A 372 1.29 50.57 -29.29
C THR A 372 2.81 50.68 -29.44
N THR A 373 3.54 49.56 -29.60
CA THR A 373 4.64 49.49 -30.59
C THR A 373 5.01 48.06 -31.00
N ASP A 374 5.07 47.88 -32.31
CA ASP A 374 5.70 46.81 -33.07
C ASP A 374 7.07 46.34 -32.54
N LYS A 375 7.34 45.04 -32.68
CA LYS A 375 8.63 44.57 -33.19
C LYS A 375 8.47 43.28 -33.99
N LYS A 376 8.70 43.44 -35.29
CA LYS A 376 8.81 42.40 -36.31
C LYS A 376 10.31 42.13 -36.55
N VAL A 377 10.58 40.98 -37.20
CA VAL A 377 11.81 40.62 -37.94
C VAL A 377 12.93 40.04 -37.04
N LEU A 378 13.43 38.83 -37.23
CA LEU A 378 13.70 38.02 -38.44
C LEU A 378 13.48 36.53 -38.18
#